data_AF-A0A1D7V0M5-F1
#
_entry.id   AF-A0A1D7V0M5-F1
#
_cell.length_a   1.000
_cell.length_b   1.000
_cell.length_c   1.000
_cell.angle_alpha   90.00
_cell.angle_beta   90.00
_cell.angle_gamma   90.00
#
_symmetry.space_group_name_H-M   'P 1'
#
loop_
_entity.id
_entity.type
_entity.pdbx_description
1 polymer ?
#
loop_
_entity_poly.entity_id
_entity_poly.type
_entity_poly.pdbx_seq_one_letter_code
_entity_poly.pdbx_strand_id
1 'polypeptide(L)'
;MSEYVGKDYIKNEYLEILKKGRLTEQERDLFLRKESLGEDIIIQASSGSTSEPLLIPRSKADVADIAKRVIRPYVEFYQSYPERIALFGGISHTEAAVKLQMGSITMRSFQLDEIDQLDTFDPHVISCYPSVVRELIDDPTVSLKNLKAIKLGGERIYFSDLRKIFRRFSNVLLIEQYGSTEMPAVALRIFKNAIDPSYYQLQNERFSFQIPMDIDGWHPLVVQDNFTDLLFPIGKFYDMGDDVLCKSGKIVDVRRRGDRSFEYREEVEQLLNLGLTNVQIDPQQAQIFYSGDSEKIGPYSIKGKAYSFLKQKLNRIHPSNKLPVLV
;
A
#
# COMPACT_ATOMS: atom_id res chain seq x y z
N MET A 1 12.93 3.35 -26.99
CA MET A 1 12.07 3.53 -25.81
C MET A 1 11.05 4.59 -26.15
N SER A 2 9.76 4.33 -25.92
CA SER A 2 8.72 5.34 -26.15
C SER A 2 8.85 6.47 -25.13
N GLU A 3 8.41 7.67 -25.48
CA GLU A 3 8.35 8.81 -24.56
C GLU A 3 7.41 8.50 -23.37
N TYR A 4 7.81 8.88 -22.16
CA TYR A 4 7.01 8.72 -20.93
C TYR A 4 6.81 10.06 -20.23
N VAL A 5 5.77 10.14 -19.40
CA VAL A 5 5.40 11.36 -18.65
C VAL A 5 5.49 11.13 -17.14
N GLY A 6 5.82 12.18 -16.38
CA GLY A 6 5.93 12.13 -14.92
C GLY A 6 4.72 12.72 -14.19
N LYS A 7 4.82 12.83 -12.86
CA LYS A 7 3.73 13.37 -12.00
C LYS A 7 3.29 14.79 -12.36
N ASP A 8 4.20 15.64 -12.82
CA ASP A 8 3.86 17.03 -13.20
C ASP A 8 2.96 17.09 -14.44
N TYR A 9 3.04 16.11 -15.34
CA TYR A 9 2.11 15.99 -16.46
C TYR A 9 0.66 15.85 -15.97
N ILE A 10 0.43 15.00 -14.97
CA ILE A 10 -0.93 14.78 -14.41
C ILE A 10 -1.48 16.09 -13.84
N LYS A 11 -0.64 16.88 -13.17
CA LYS A 11 -1.07 18.17 -12.60
C LYS A 11 -1.38 19.20 -13.70
N ASN A 12 -0.52 19.31 -14.70
CA ASN A 12 -0.63 20.31 -15.75
C ASN A 12 -1.77 19.97 -16.73
N GLU A 13 -1.99 18.69 -17.01
CA GLU A 13 -2.96 18.20 -18.01
C GLU A 13 -4.21 17.60 -17.37
N TYR A 14 -4.42 17.82 -16.07
CA TYR A 14 -5.48 17.17 -15.29
C TYR A 14 -6.87 17.26 -15.95
N LEU A 15 -7.24 18.46 -16.43
CA LEU A 15 -8.51 18.70 -17.11
C LEU A 15 -8.60 18.00 -18.47
N GLU A 16 -7.50 17.97 -19.23
CA GLU A 16 -7.45 17.29 -20.52
C GLU A 16 -7.50 15.77 -20.36
N ILE A 17 -6.91 15.23 -19.28
CA ILE A 17 -7.05 13.81 -18.92
C ILE A 17 -8.50 13.48 -18.59
N LEU A 18 -9.17 14.30 -17.77
CA LEU A 18 -10.61 14.13 -17.47
C LEU A 18 -11.48 14.19 -18.72
N LYS A 19 -11.15 15.08 -19.66
CA LYS A 19 -11.89 15.21 -20.93
C LYS A 19 -11.76 14.00 -21.84
N LYS A 20 -10.61 13.32 -21.82
CA LYS A 20 -10.37 12.08 -22.57
C LYS A 20 -11.02 10.86 -21.93
N GLY A 21 -11.39 10.95 -20.65
CA GLY A 21 -12.11 9.89 -19.94
C GLY A 21 -13.56 9.75 -20.36
N ARG A 22 -14.22 8.72 -19.83
CA ARG A 22 -15.63 8.42 -20.14
C ARG A 22 -16.64 9.21 -19.30
N LEU A 23 -16.21 10.20 -18.53
CA LEU A 23 -17.12 11.12 -17.85
C LEU A 23 -17.88 11.95 -18.88
N THR A 24 -19.19 12.06 -18.72
CA THR A 24 -20.00 13.02 -19.47
C THR A 24 -19.58 14.46 -19.12
N GLU A 25 -19.94 15.43 -19.97
CA GLU A 25 -19.72 16.86 -19.69
C GLU A 25 -20.34 17.27 -18.35
N GLN A 26 -21.58 16.84 -18.08
CA GLN A 26 -22.28 17.14 -16.84
C GLN A 26 -21.57 16.54 -15.62
N GLU A 27 -21.18 15.27 -15.66
CA GLU A 27 -20.47 14.63 -14.54
C GLU A 27 -19.11 15.27 -14.28
N ARG A 28 -18.40 15.68 -15.33
CA ARG A 28 -17.13 16.40 -15.20
C ARG A 28 -17.34 17.76 -14.53
N ASP A 29 -18.37 18.50 -14.90
CA ASP A 29 -18.69 19.79 -14.26
C ASP A 29 -19.05 19.60 -12.78
N LEU A 30 -19.89 18.61 -12.46
CA LEU A 30 -20.21 18.24 -11.07
C LEU A 30 -18.95 17.88 -10.28
N PHE A 31 -18.07 17.05 -10.87
CA PHE A 31 -16.82 16.63 -10.24
C PHE A 31 -15.91 17.81 -9.92
N LEU A 32 -15.74 18.75 -10.87
CA LEU A 32 -14.91 19.95 -10.68
C LEU A 32 -15.48 20.90 -9.63
N ARG A 33 -16.80 20.94 -9.46
CA ARG A 33 -17.46 21.67 -8.36
C ARG A 33 -17.46 20.91 -7.02
N LYS A 34 -16.87 19.71 -6.98
CA LYS A 34 -16.87 18.80 -5.81
C LYS A 34 -18.28 18.43 -5.35
N GLU A 35 -19.23 18.38 -6.28
CA GLU A 35 -20.60 17.94 -6.04
C GLU A 35 -20.71 16.42 -6.12
N SER A 36 -21.80 15.87 -5.57
CA SER A 36 -22.03 14.43 -5.61
C SER A 36 -22.16 13.94 -7.05
N LEU A 37 -21.39 12.91 -7.37
CA LEU A 37 -21.56 12.14 -8.61
C LEU A 37 -22.52 10.97 -8.37
N GLY A 38 -23.04 10.38 -9.46
CA GLY A 38 -23.87 9.18 -9.39
C GLY A 38 -23.16 8.02 -8.68
N GLU A 39 -23.94 7.03 -8.25
CA GLU A 39 -23.43 5.88 -7.48
C GLU A 39 -22.42 5.02 -8.26
N ASP A 40 -22.37 5.16 -9.59
CA ASP A 40 -21.46 4.45 -10.48
C ASP A 40 -20.05 5.03 -10.53
N ILE A 41 -19.83 6.21 -9.93
CA ILE A 41 -18.52 6.87 -9.89
C ILE A 41 -17.96 6.84 -8.47
N ILE A 42 -16.73 6.35 -8.38
CA ILE A 42 -15.97 6.23 -7.14
C ILE A 42 -14.82 7.22 -7.24
N ILE A 43 -14.79 8.20 -6.34
CA ILE A 43 -13.69 9.15 -6.25
C ILE A 43 -12.65 8.53 -5.33
N GLN A 44 -11.38 8.54 -5.76
CA GLN A 44 -10.26 8.16 -4.92
C GLN A 44 -9.32 9.35 -4.75
N ALA A 45 -9.04 9.71 -3.51
CA ALA A 45 -8.04 10.72 -3.19
C ALA A 45 -6.64 10.09 -3.07
N SER A 46 -5.62 10.75 -3.63
CA SER A 46 -4.23 10.39 -3.35
C SER A 46 -3.86 10.73 -1.91
N SER A 47 -2.89 10.02 -1.33
CA SER A 47 -2.60 10.11 0.12
C SER A 47 -2.07 11.47 0.60
N GLY A 48 -1.86 12.44 -0.28
CA GLY A 48 -1.44 13.80 0.08
C GLY A 48 -0.05 13.91 0.74
N SER A 49 0.74 12.84 0.72
CA SER A 49 1.99 12.75 1.50
C SER A 49 3.10 13.69 1.05
N THR A 50 2.93 14.37 -0.09
CA THR A 50 3.92 15.32 -0.66
C THR A 50 3.29 16.61 -1.20
N SER A 51 1.95 16.68 -1.30
CA SER A 51 1.21 17.80 -1.93
C SER A 51 -0.28 17.64 -1.63
N GLU A 52 -1.13 18.61 -2.02
CA GLU A 52 -2.58 18.43 -1.97
C GLU A 52 -3.01 17.12 -2.65
N PRO A 53 -3.98 16.39 -2.06
CA PRO A 53 -4.56 15.19 -2.65
C PRO A 53 -5.11 15.44 -4.05
N LEU A 54 -4.71 14.60 -5.00
CA LEU A 54 -5.34 14.53 -6.32
C LEU A 54 -6.57 13.63 -6.19
N LEU A 55 -7.72 14.12 -6.67
CA LEU A 55 -8.93 13.31 -6.79
C LEU A 55 -8.91 12.57 -8.13
N ILE A 56 -9.22 11.29 -8.14
CA ILE A 56 -9.26 10.48 -9.36
C ILE A 56 -10.62 9.79 -9.43
N PRO A 57 -11.48 10.15 -10.40
CA PRO A 57 -12.73 9.44 -10.62
C PRO A 57 -12.43 8.06 -11.24
N ARG A 58 -13.15 7.04 -10.78
CA ARG A 58 -13.08 5.66 -11.28
C ARG A 58 -14.47 5.11 -11.52
N SER A 59 -14.61 4.28 -12.56
CA SER A 59 -15.85 3.56 -12.81
C SER A 59 -15.96 2.35 -11.88
N LYS A 60 -17.17 1.82 -11.71
CA LYS A 60 -17.38 0.53 -11.02
C LYS A 60 -16.57 -0.61 -11.65
N ALA A 61 -16.43 -0.64 -12.98
CA ALA A 61 -15.67 -1.70 -13.66
C ALA A 61 -14.17 -1.62 -13.34
N ASP A 62 -13.60 -0.41 -13.30
CA ASP A 62 -12.21 -0.19 -12.91
C ASP A 62 -11.96 -0.64 -11.47
N VAL A 63 -12.85 -0.25 -10.55
CA VAL A 63 -12.73 -0.63 -9.15
C VAL A 63 -12.92 -2.14 -8.93
N ALA A 64 -13.83 -2.77 -9.66
CA ALA A 64 -14.01 -4.23 -9.65
C ALA A 64 -12.78 -4.98 -10.21
N ASP A 65 -12.15 -4.46 -11.28
CA ASP A 65 -10.91 -5.02 -11.82
C ASP A 65 -9.77 -4.96 -10.80
N ILE A 66 -9.58 -3.81 -10.14
CA ILE A 66 -8.57 -3.64 -9.08
C ILE A 66 -8.79 -4.68 -7.98
N ALA A 67 -10.03 -4.78 -7.49
CA ALA A 67 -10.37 -5.71 -6.43
C ALA A 67 -10.15 -7.18 -6.86
N LYS A 68 -10.54 -7.54 -8.09
CA LYS A 68 -10.32 -8.87 -8.66
C LYS A 68 -8.83 -9.23 -8.72
N ARG A 69 -7.98 -8.32 -9.19
CA ARG A 69 -6.53 -8.56 -9.29
C ARG A 69 -5.88 -8.72 -7.92
N VAL A 70 -6.25 -7.88 -6.95
CA VAL A 70 -5.73 -7.94 -5.59
C VAL A 70 -6.17 -9.21 -4.87
N ILE A 71 -7.40 -9.69 -5.08
CA ILE A 71 -7.90 -10.90 -4.43
C ILE A 71 -7.53 -12.20 -5.16
N ARG A 72 -7.13 -12.14 -6.43
CA ARG A 72 -6.77 -13.33 -7.22
C ARG A 72 -5.80 -14.28 -6.49
N PRO A 73 -4.69 -13.82 -5.86
CA PRO A 73 -3.79 -14.75 -5.16
C PRO A 73 -4.46 -15.51 -4.01
N TYR A 74 -5.41 -14.88 -3.31
CA TYR A 74 -6.21 -15.56 -2.29
C TYR A 74 -7.07 -16.65 -2.94
N VAL A 75 -7.80 -16.32 -4.01
CA VAL A 75 -8.71 -17.25 -4.69
C VAL A 75 -7.94 -18.43 -5.28
N GLU A 76 -6.80 -18.19 -5.90
CA GLU A 76 -5.92 -19.25 -6.43
C GLU A 76 -5.37 -20.15 -5.33
N PHE A 77 -5.05 -19.61 -4.15
CA PHE A 77 -4.49 -20.39 -3.05
C PHE A 77 -5.56 -21.20 -2.31
N TYR A 78 -6.70 -20.58 -1.99
CA TYR A 78 -7.76 -21.19 -1.18
C TYR A 78 -8.88 -21.84 -1.99
N GLN A 79 -8.90 -21.65 -3.31
CA GLN A 79 -9.96 -22.13 -4.21
C GLN A 79 -11.36 -21.62 -3.80
N SER A 80 -11.42 -20.48 -3.13
CA SER A 80 -12.66 -19.83 -2.69
C SER A 80 -12.47 -18.31 -2.64
N TYR A 81 -13.58 -17.56 -2.67
CA TYR A 81 -13.55 -16.13 -2.34
C TYR A 81 -13.49 -15.92 -0.82
N PRO A 82 -12.93 -14.79 -0.33
CA PRO A 82 -13.08 -14.41 1.07
C PRO A 82 -14.53 -14.00 1.33
N GLU A 83 -15.04 -14.25 2.52
CA GLU A 83 -16.40 -13.82 2.90
C GLU A 83 -16.38 -12.47 3.61
N ARG A 84 -15.31 -12.21 4.37
CA ARG A 84 -15.17 -11.03 5.22
C ARG A 84 -13.79 -10.40 5.04
N ILE A 85 -13.77 -9.13 4.65
CA ILE A 85 -12.53 -8.36 4.48
C ILE A 85 -12.58 -7.16 5.42
N ALA A 86 -11.59 -7.09 6.32
CA ALA A 86 -11.36 -5.93 7.17
C ALA A 86 -10.34 -5.01 6.52
N LEU A 87 -10.63 -3.71 6.51
CA LEU A 87 -9.79 -2.69 5.91
C LEU A 87 -9.30 -1.72 6.97
N PHE A 88 -8.00 -1.62 7.12
CA PHE A 88 -7.36 -0.63 7.98
C PHE A 88 -6.55 0.32 7.11
N GLY A 89 -7.07 1.51 6.88
CA GLY A 89 -6.40 2.52 6.09
C GLY A 89 -7.22 3.79 6.01
N GLY A 90 -6.57 4.88 5.60
CA GLY A 90 -7.22 6.18 5.43
C GLY A 90 -8.34 6.21 4.40
N ILE A 91 -8.87 7.42 4.15
CA ILE A 91 -10.06 7.71 3.32
C ILE A 91 -10.15 6.87 2.02
N SER A 92 -9.04 6.66 1.31
CA SER A 92 -9.02 5.91 0.05
C SER A 92 -9.47 4.44 0.18
N HIS A 93 -9.24 3.80 1.33
CA HIS A 93 -9.72 2.44 1.60
C HIS A 93 -11.19 2.44 1.99
N THR A 94 -11.64 3.44 2.76
CA THR A 94 -13.03 3.55 3.22
C THR A 94 -14.01 3.89 2.10
N GLU A 95 -13.65 4.80 1.19
CA GLU A 95 -14.50 5.14 0.03
C GLU A 95 -14.64 3.95 -0.93
N ALA A 96 -13.56 3.20 -1.13
CA ALA A 96 -13.58 1.98 -1.92
C ALA A 96 -14.43 0.89 -1.25
N ALA A 97 -14.29 0.70 0.07
CA ALA A 97 -15.04 -0.29 0.85
C ALA A 97 -16.55 -0.12 0.77
N VAL A 98 -17.02 1.11 0.98
CA VAL A 98 -18.45 1.43 1.05
C VAL A 98 -19.16 1.19 -0.28
N LYS A 99 -18.43 1.34 -1.40
CA LYS A 99 -18.98 1.21 -2.75
C LYS A 99 -18.71 -0.14 -3.42
N LEU A 100 -17.76 -0.93 -2.91
CA LEU A 100 -17.46 -2.30 -3.35
C LEU A 100 -18.29 -3.32 -2.55
N GLN A 101 -19.57 -3.48 -2.87
CA GLN A 101 -20.26 -4.73 -2.56
C GLN A 101 -20.00 -5.72 -3.69
N MET A 102 -18.97 -6.57 -3.53
CA MET A 102 -18.65 -7.62 -4.49
C MET A 102 -19.45 -8.88 -4.16
N GLY A 103 -20.69 -8.96 -4.64
CA GLY A 103 -21.54 -10.14 -4.44
C GLY A 103 -21.78 -10.43 -2.96
N SER A 104 -21.38 -11.61 -2.48
CA SER A 104 -21.56 -12.05 -1.09
C SER A 104 -20.42 -11.64 -0.13
N ILE A 105 -19.43 -10.86 -0.59
CA ILE A 105 -18.29 -10.46 0.24
C ILE A 105 -18.69 -9.26 1.11
N THR A 106 -18.57 -9.42 2.43
CA THR A 106 -18.76 -8.33 3.39
C THR A 106 -17.44 -7.60 3.62
N MET A 107 -17.42 -6.30 3.35
CA MET A 107 -16.26 -5.44 3.56
C MET A 107 -16.56 -4.41 4.65
N ARG A 108 -15.63 -4.21 5.58
CA ARG A 108 -15.78 -3.22 6.66
C ARG A 108 -14.45 -2.51 6.90
N SER A 109 -14.52 -1.18 7.01
CA SER A 109 -13.40 -0.37 7.48
C SER A 109 -13.34 -0.33 9.01
N PHE A 110 -12.12 -0.28 9.53
CA PHE A 110 -11.83 -0.20 10.95
C PHE A 110 -10.81 0.90 11.22
N GLN A 111 -11.00 1.60 12.34
CA GLN A 111 -9.96 2.42 12.96
C GLN A 111 -9.09 1.57 13.89
N LEU A 112 -7.92 2.10 14.27
CA LEU A 112 -6.98 1.40 15.15
C LEU A 112 -7.50 1.21 16.58
N ASP A 113 -8.47 2.01 17.02
CA ASP A 113 -9.13 1.88 18.32
C ASP A 113 -10.34 0.93 18.29
N GLU A 114 -10.69 0.36 17.13
CA GLU A 114 -11.81 -0.58 16.97
C GLU A 114 -11.38 -2.06 17.00
N ILE A 115 -10.26 -2.36 17.65
CA ILE A 115 -9.68 -3.72 17.68
C ILE A 115 -10.66 -4.76 18.25
N ASP A 116 -11.40 -4.44 19.32
CA ASP A 116 -12.40 -5.36 19.90
C ASP A 116 -13.49 -5.76 18.89
N GLN A 117 -13.83 -4.85 17.98
CA GLN A 117 -14.82 -5.09 16.94
C GLN A 117 -14.26 -5.94 15.78
N LEU A 118 -12.93 -5.93 15.60
CA LEU A 118 -12.25 -6.71 14.56
C LEU A 118 -12.38 -8.21 14.84
N ASP A 119 -12.16 -8.65 16.08
CA ASP A 119 -12.29 -10.06 16.46
C ASP A 119 -13.73 -10.55 16.37
N THR A 120 -14.71 -9.69 16.67
CA THR A 120 -16.12 -10.01 16.47
C THR A 120 -16.47 -10.16 14.98
N PHE A 121 -15.86 -9.34 14.12
CA PHE A 121 -16.03 -9.43 12.67
C PHE A 121 -15.33 -10.64 12.06
N ASP A 122 -14.25 -11.11 12.69
CA ASP A 122 -13.50 -12.33 12.35
C ASP A 122 -13.21 -12.47 10.84
N PRO A 123 -12.40 -11.55 10.28
CA PRO A 123 -12.18 -11.44 8.84
C PRO A 123 -11.38 -12.62 8.29
N HIS A 124 -11.66 -13.00 7.03
CA HIS A 124 -10.79 -13.89 6.27
C HIS A 124 -9.57 -13.15 5.74
N VAL A 125 -9.69 -11.85 5.47
CA VAL A 125 -8.62 -11.01 4.93
C VAL A 125 -8.54 -9.69 5.69
N ILE A 126 -7.33 -9.29 6.07
CA ILE A 126 -7.04 -7.92 6.53
C ILE A 126 -6.24 -7.21 5.44
N SER A 127 -6.71 -6.05 4.97
CA SER A 127 -5.92 -5.16 4.11
C SER A 127 -5.49 -3.93 4.91
N CYS A 128 -4.19 -3.75 5.10
CA CYS A 128 -3.65 -2.66 5.92
C CYS A 128 -2.26 -2.19 5.49
N TYR A 129 -1.72 -1.19 6.19
CA TYR A 129 -0.31 -0.82 6.11
C TYR A 129 0.55 -1.73 6.99
N PRO A 130 1.83 -1.98 6.65
CA PRO A 130 2.79 -2.65 7.52
C PRO A 130 2.83 -2.14 8.96
N SER A 131 2.81 -0.83 9.18
CA SER A 131 2.77 -0.26 10.54
C SER A 131 1.52 -0.63 11.34
N VAL A 132 0.39 -0.89 10.67
CA VAL A 132 -0.85 -1.33 11.32
C VAL A 132 -0.77 -2.81 11.68
N VAL A 133 -0.30 -3.66 10.77
CA VAL A 133 -0.20 -5.10 11.09
C VAL A 133 0.76 -5.36 12.25
N ARG A 134 1.82 -4.56 12.39
CA ARG A 134 2.74 -4.64 13.55
C ARG A 134 1.99 -4.46 14.87
N GLU A 135 1.09 -3.47 14.95
CA GLU A 135 0.27 -3.22 16.14
C GLU A 135 -0.69 -4.39 16.40
N LEU A 136 -1.34 -4.93 15.35
CA LEU A 136 -2.25 -6.08 15.49
C LEU A 136 -1.54 -7.37 15.93
N ILE A 137 -0.26 -7.55 15.56
CA ILE A 137 0.53 -8.72 15.96
C ILE A 137 1.00 -8.61 17.40
N ASP A 138 1.37 -7.40 17.82
CA ASP A 138 1.91 -7.15 19.15
C ASP A 138 0.80 -7.02 20.21
N ASP A 139 -0.46 -6.80 19.81
CA ASP A 139 -1.61 -6.87 20.70
C ASP A 139 -2.01 -8.33 21.00
N PRO A 140 -1.85 -8.81 22.25
CA PRO A 140 -2.17 -10.19 22.61
C PRO A 140 -3.68 -10.47 22.62
N THR A 141 -4.53 -9.44 22.67
CA THR A 141 -6.00 -9.59 22.69
C THR A 141 -6.55 -10.00 21.33
N VAL A 142 -5.87 -9.63 20.25
CA VAL A 142 -6.26 -9.90 18.86
C VAL A 142 -6.10 -11.38 18.52
N SER A 143 -7.20 -12.09 18.28
CA SER A 143 -7.17 -13.54 18.00
C SER A 143 -7.29 -13.91 16.51
N LEU A 144 -8.19 -13.26 15.76
CA LEU A 144 -8.42 -13.44 14.31
C LEU A 144 -8.42 -14.90 13.84
N LYS A 145 -9.30 -15.73 14.41
CA LYS A 145 -9.28 -17.19 14.26
C LYS A 145 -9.48 -17.67 12.82
N ASN A 146 -10.28 -16.95 12.02
CA ASN A 146 -10.54 -17.30 10.63
C ASN A 146 -9.67 -16.53 9.63
N LEU A 147 -8.63 -15.82 10.09
CA LEU A 147 -7.73 -15.09 9.22
C LEU A 147 -6.96 -16.06 8.30
N LYS A 148 -7.11 -15.84 7.00
CA LYS A 148 -6.49 -16.63 5.93
C LYS A 148 -5.49 -15.82 5.12
N ALA A 149 -5.65 -14.51 5.03
CA ALA A 149 -4.67 -13.67 4.36
C ALA A 149 -4.51 -12.29 4.97
N ILE A 150 -3.34 -11.73 4.79
CA ILE A 150 -3.04 -10.33 5.11
C ILE A 150 -2.55 -9.69 3.82
N LYS A 151 -3.19 -8.60 3.43
CA LYS A 151 -2.75 -7.75 2.32
C LYS A 151 -2.07 -6.51 2.90
N LEU A 152 -0.81 -6.29 2.51
CA LEU A 152 -0.01 -5.13 2.90
C LEU A 152 0.27 -4.27 1.69
N GLY A 153 0.43 -2.96 1.87
CA GLY A 153 0.93 -2.08 0.82
C GLY A 153 0.96 -0.63 1.26
N GLY A 154 1.68 0.22 0.54
CA GLY A 154 1.76 1.66 0.81
C GLY A 154 2.82 2.09 1.83
N GLU A 155 3.45 1.13 2.51
CA GLU A 155 4.71 1.28 3.27
C GLU A 155 5.61 0.07 2.97
N ARG A 156 6.88 0.17 3.34
CA ARG A 156 7.85 -0.94 3.20
C ARG A 156 7.55 -2.06 4.18
N ILE A 157 7.61 -3.29 3.67
CA ILE A 157 7.65 -4.51 4.48
C ILE A 157 9.10 -4.84 4.81
N TYR A 158 9.36 -5.12 6.08
CA TYR A 158 10.66 -5.54 6.59
C TYR A 158 10.72 -7.07 6.77
N PHE A 159 11.91 -7.66 6.81
CA PHE A 159 12.03 -9.11 7.03
C PHE A 159 11.56 -9.49 8.44
N SER A 160 11.78 -8.61 9.41
CA SER A 160 11.20 -8.70 10.76
C SER A 160 9.67 -8.80 10.73
N ASP A 161 8.99 -8.04 9.86
CA ASP A 161 7.52 -8.11 9.71
C ASP A 161 7.10 -9.51 9.27
N LEU A 162 7.74 -10.06 8.24
CA LEU A 162 7.46 -11.41 7.75
C LEU A 162 7.58 -12.44 8.88
N ARG A 163 8.70 -12.42 9.62
CA ARG A 163 8.92 -13.35 10.73
C ARG A 163 7.86 -13.22 11.82
N LYS A 164 7.52 -12.00 12.23
CA LYS A 164 6.51 -11.74 13.28
C LYS A 164 5.11 -12.16 12.82
N ILE A 165 4.72 -11.82 11.59
CA ILE A 165 3.45 -12.22 10.97
C ILE A 165 3.30 -13.73 10.96
N PHE A 166 4.24 -14.45 10.34
CA PHE A 166 4.14 -15.91 10.21
C PHE A 166 4.32 -16.65 11.55
N ARG A 167 4.95 -16.02 12.54
CA ARG A 167 4.97 -16.55 13.92
C ARG A 167 3.62 -16.41 14.60
N ARG A 168 2.93 -15.27 14.43
CA ARG A 168 1.63 -15.01 15.06
C ARG A 168 0.49 -15.73 14.35
N PHE A 169 0.52 -15.75 13.03
CA PHE A 169 -0.49 -16.33 12.15
C PHE A 169 0.19 -17.32 11.19
N SER A 170 0.35 -18.57 11.63
CA SER A 170 1.20 -19.56 10.92
C SER A 170 0.68 -20.05 9.58
N ASN A 171 -0.62 -19.88 9.30
CA ASN A 171 -1.27 -20.38 8.09
C ASN A 171 -1.86 -19.26 7.20
N VAL A 172 -1.35 -18.03 7.31
CA VAL A 172 -1.83 -16.93 6.46
C VAL A 172 -1.08 -16.85 5.14
N LEU A 173 -1.76 -16.41 4.10
CA LEU A 173 -1.14 -15.93 2.88
C LEU A 173 -0.85 -14.43 3.02
N LEU A 174 0.40 -14.02 2.83
CA LEU A 174 0.73 -12.59 2.83
C LEU A 174 0.82 -12.08 1.39
N ILE A 175 0.08 -11.02 1.10
CA ILE A 175 -0.01 -10.38 -0.22
C ILE A 175 0.52 -8.96 -0.08
N GLU A 176 1.69 -8.68 -0.63
CA GLU A 176 2.18 -7.33 -0.79
C GLU A 176 1.65 -6.75 -2.10
N GLN A 177 0.98 -5.61 -2.02
CA GLN A 177 0.49 -4.85 -3.17
C GLN A 177 1.35 -3.61 -3.37
N TYR A 178 1.88 -3.47 -4.58
CA TYR A 178 2.55 -2.26 -5.03
C TYR A 178 1.69 -1.49 -6.04
N GLY A 179 1.63 -0.17 -5.89
CA GLY A 179 0.94 0.74 -6.81
C GLY A 179 0.73 2.13 -6.22
N SER A 180 0.27 3.05 -7.05
CA SER A 180 -0.12 4.41 -6.65
C SER A 180 -1.64 4.59 -6.77
N THR A 181 -2.14 5.76 -6.35
CA THR A 181 -3.55 6.09 -6.56
C THR A 181 -3.86 6.25 -8.04
N GLU A 182 -2.91 6.69 -8.86
CA GLU A 182 -3.02 6.79 -10.31
C GLU A 182 -2.98 5.41 -10.98
N MET A 183 -1.99 4.58 -10.61
CA MET A 183 -1.76 3.24 -11.16
C MET A 183 -1.93 2.18 -10.04
N PRO A 184 -3.16 1.69 -9.81
CA PRO A 184 -3.46 0.85 -8.66
C PRO A 184 -3.06 -0.61 -8.89
N ALA A 185 -2.36 -1.16 -7.89
CA ALA A 185 -1.96 -2.57 -7.86
C ALA A 185 -1.20 -3.01 -9.11
N VAL A 186 -0.15 -2.28 -9.54
CA VAL A 186 0.63 -2.63 -10.74
C VAL A 186 1.45 -3.90 -10.58
N ALA A 187 1.79 -4.26 -9.34
CA ALA A 187 2.51 -5.50 -9.05
C ALA A 187 2.08 -6.07 -7.69
N LEU A 188 2.16 -7.39 -7.57
CA LEU A 188 1.89 -8.13 -6.33
C LEU A 188 3.08 -9.01 -5.97
N ARG A 189 3.41 -9.14 -4.69
CA ARG A 189 4.40 -10.09 -4.19
C ARG A 189 3.76 -10.96 -3.12
N ILE A 190 3.90 -12.27 -3.26
CA ILE A 190 3.19 -13.25 -2.42
C ILE A 190 4.18 -13.99 -1.54
N PHE A 191 3.85 -14.12 -0.25
CA PHE A 191 4.63 -14.90 0.69
C PHE A 191 3.74 -15.97 1.32
N LYS A 192 4.26 -17.20 1.35
CA LYS A 192 3.63 -18.35 2.02
C LYS A 192 4.29 -18.67 3.36
N ASN A 193 5.48 -18.14 3.60
CA ASN A 193 6.21 -18.18 4.85
C ASN A 193 7.25 -17.04 4.87
N ALA A 194 8.02 -16.94 5.96
CA ALA A 194 8.98 -15.85 6.16
C ALA A 194 10.33 -16.04 5.44
N ILE A 195 10.63 -17.23 4.91
CA ILE A 195 11.98 -17.59 4.42
C ILE A 195 12.05 -17.78 2.91
N ASP A 196 10.93 -18.09 2.27
CA ASP A 196 10.91 -18.37 0.84
C ASP A 196 11.21 -17.11 0.04
N PRO A 197 12.07 -17.21 -0.99
CA PRO A 197 12.24 -16.14 -1.95
C PRO A 197 10.91 -15.83 -2.63
N SER A 198 10.50 -14.56 -2.57
CA SER A 198 9.36 -14.05 -3.32
C SER A 198 9.79 -12.85 -4.16
N TYR A 199 9.03 -12.57 -5.22
CA TYR A 199 9.33 -11.54 -6.21
C TYR A 199 8.04 -10.81 -6.56
N TYR A 200 8.15 -9.57 -7.03
CA TYR A 200 6.99 -8.86 -7.55
C TYR A 200 6.60 -9.42 -8.93
N GLN A 201 5.34 -9.79 -9.04
CA GLN A 201 4.67 -10.20 -10.26
C GLN A 201 3.91 -9.00 -10.83
N LEU A 202 4.35 -8.55 -12.00
CA LEU A 202 3.70 -7.49 -12.75
C LEU A 202 2.30 -7.93 -13.20
N GLN A 203 1.31 -7.04 -13.09
CA GLN A 203 -0.06 -7.29 -13.52
C GLN A 203 -0.22 -6.99 -15.04
N ASN A 204 0.49 -7.78 -15.86
CA ASN A 204 0.59 -7.60 -17.31
C ASN A 204 -0.75 -7.74 -18.06
N GLU A 205 -1.76 -8.33 -17.43
CA GLU A 205 -3.13 -8.41 -17.97
C GLU A 205 -3.80 -7.03 -18.12
N ARG A 206 -3.36 -6.03 -17.35
CA ARG A 206 -3.89 -4.66 -17.40
C ARG A 206 -2.85 -3.65 -17.85
N PHE A 207 -1.61 -3.81 -17.41
CA PHE A 207 -0.58 -2.81 -17.59
C PHE A 207 0.49 -3.24 -18.59
N SER A 208 0.97 -2.28 -19.38
CA SER A 208 2.21 -2.41 -20.13
C SER A 208 3.36 -1.78 -19.35
N PHE A 209 4.54 -2.38 -19.38
CA PHE A 209 5.71 -1.93 -18.63
C PHE A 209 6.90 -1.64 -19.54
N GLN A 210 7.67 -0.61 -19.21
CA GLN A 210 8.99 -0.34 -19.80
C GLN A 210 10.07 -0.56 -18.75
N ILE A 211 10.45 -1.81 -18.53
CA ILE A 211 11.46 -2.22 -17.56
C ILE A 211 12.41 -3.21 -18.25
N PRO A 212 13.72 -2.95 -18.32
CA PRO A 212 14.70 -3.88 -18.90
C PRO A 212 14.96 -5.02 -17.91
N MET A 213 14.06 -6.01 -17.88
CA MET A 213 14.11 -7.13 -16.94
C MET A 213 15.37 -8.00 -17.06
N ASP A 214 16.02 -7.98 -18.23
CA ASP A 214 17.25 -8.69 -18.57
C ASP A 214 18.53 -8.01 -18.05
N ILE A 215 18.44 -6.77 -17.57
CA ILE A 215 19.56 -6.02 -17.03
C ILE A 215 19.43 -5.95 -15.51
N ASP A 216 20.39 -6.51 -14.79
CA ASP A 216 20.44 -6.40 -13.33
C ASP A 216 20.69 -4.94 -12.90
N GLY A 217 19.94 -4.48 -11.90
CA GLY A 217 20.08 -3.12 -11.36
C GLY A 217 18.76 -2.44 -11.04
N TRP A 218 18.87 -1.19 -10.58
CA TRP A 218 17.71 -0.32 -10.35
C TRP A 218 17.27 0.32 -11.65
N HIS A 219 15.99 0.19 -11.97
CA HIS A 219 15.38 0.76 -13.18
C HIS A 219 14.10 1.51 -12.84
N PRO A 220 13.78 2.61 -13.55
CA PRO A 220 12.52 3.31 -13.37
C PRO A 220 11.31 2.41 -13.62
N LEU A 221 10.29 2.53 -12.77
CA LEU A 221 8.99 1.88 -12.95
C LEU A 221 8.10 2.75 -13.85
N VAL A 222 8.11 2.43 -15.15
CA VAL A 222 7.33 3.12 -16.16
C VAL A 222 6.20 2.21 -16.65
N VAL A 223 4.96 2.68 -16.50
CA VAL A 223 3.74 1.88 -16.64
C VAL A 223 2.71 2.58 -17.51
N GLN A 224 2.01 1.85 -18.38
CA GLN A 224 0.82 2.33 -19.09
C GLN A 224 -0.39 1.49 -18.68
N ASP A 225 -1.49 2.14 -18.32
CA ASP A 225 -2.77 1.47 -18.03
C ASP A 225 -3.55 1.25 -19.34
N ASN A 226 -3.81 -0.01 -19.68
CA ASN A 226 -4.54 -0.38 -20.89
C ASN A 226 -6.03 -0.67 -20.60
N PHE A 227 -6.51 -0.39 -19.38
CA PHE A 227 -7.92 -0.63 -19.04
C PHE A 227 -8.83 0.29 -19.86
N THR A 228 -9.87 -0.27 -20.48
CA THR A 228 -10.67 0.45 -21.47
C THR A 228 -11.72 1.37 -20.87
N ASP A 229 -12.13 1.14 -19.62
CA ASP A 229 -13.23 1.86 -18.96
C ASP A 229 -12.73 2.90 -17.94
N LEU A 230 -11.60 3.55 -18.24
CA LEU A 230 -11.02 4.57 -17.39
C LEU A 230 -11.80 5.90 -17.49
N LEU A 231 -12.20 6.43 -16.33
CA LEU A 231 -12.73 7.81 -16.22
C LEU A 231 -11.60 8.86 -16.17
N PHE A 232 -10.36 8.42 -15.90
CA PHE A 232 -9.17 9.28 -15.85
C PHE A 232 -8.00 8.64 -16.62
N PRO A 233 -8.04 8.59 -17.97
CA PRO A 233 -7.03 7.90 -18.77
C PRO A 233 -5.79 8.77 -19.02
N ILE A 234 -4.69 8.49 -18.32
CA ILE A 234 -3.38 9.15 -18.58
C ILE A 234 -2.94 8.92 -20.05
N GLY A 235 -3.26 7.75 -20.61
CA GLY A 235 -3.11 7.42 -22.04
C GLY A 235 -1.67 7.29 -22.55
N LYS A 236 -0.67 7.56 -21.69
CA LYS A 236 0.76 7.48 -21.99
C LYS A 236 1.46 6.54 -21.01
N PHE A 237 2.68 6.14 -21.35
CA PHE A 237 3.58 5.57 -20.35
C PHE A 237 3.86 6.61 -19.27
N TYR A 238 3.63 6.21 -18.03
CA TYR A 238 3.72 7.04 -16.85
C TYR A 238 4.86 6.55 -15.97
N ASP A 239 5.83 7.42 -15.72
CA ASP A 239 6.86 7.20 -14.72
C ASP A 239 6.26 7.43 -13.33
N MET A 240 6.14 6.34 -12.56
CA MET A 240 5.50 6.36 -11.26
C MET A 240 6.30 7.13 -10.19
N GLY A 241 7.54 7.53 -10.49
CA GLY A 241 8.45 8.15 -9.52
C GLY A 241 9.19 7.14 -8.65
N ASP A 242 9.17 5.86 -9.04
CA ASP A 242 9.70 4.74 -8.27
C ASP A 242 10.68 3.93 -9.11
N ASP A 243 11.65 3.27 -8.47
CA ASP A 243 12.55 2.33 -9.11
C ASP A 243 12.24 0.90 -8.66
N VAL A 244 12.39 -0.06 -9.57
CA VAL A 244 12.40 -1.49 -9.28
C VAL A 244 13.82 -2.04 -9.35
N LEU A 245 14.17 -2.95 -8.44
CA LEU A 245 15.42 -3.68 -8.49
C LEU A 245 15.22 -4.97 -9.29
N CYS A 246 15.76 -5.01 -10.50
CA CYS A 246 15.81 -6.20 -11.33
C CYS A 246 17.03 -7.05 -10.98
N LYS A 247 16.82 -8.35 -10.80
CA LYS A 247 17.88 -9.35 -10.64
C LYS A 247 17.48 -10.66 -11.30
N SER A 248 18.26 -11.09 -12.28
CA SER A 248 18.08 -12.35 -13.01
C SER A 248 16.66 -12.49 -13.59
N GLY A 249 16.15 -11.47 -14.26
CA GLY A 249 14.82 -11.51 -14.89
C GLY A 249 13.65 -11.30 -13.91
N LYS A 250 13.90 -10.93 -12.65
CA LYS A 250 12.86 -10.79 -11.61
C LYS A 250 12.97 -9.45 -10.88
N ILE A 251 11.84 -8.92 -10.42
CA ILE A 251 11.81 -7.73 -9.56
C ILE A 251 11.84 -8.17 -8.09
N VAL A 252 12.89 -7.79 -7.37
CA VAL A 252 13.14 -8.26 -6.00
C VAL A 252 12.93 -7.21 -4.92
N ASP A 253 12.94 -5.92 -5.28
CA ASP A 253 12.67 -4.78 -4.37
C ASP A 253 12.09 -3.60 -5.19
N VAL A 254 11.42 -2.68 -4.50
CA VAL A 254 10.87 -1.44 -5.07
C VAL A 254 11.15 -0.29 -4.11
N ARG A 255 11.54 0.88 -4.64
CA ARG A 255 11.78 2.09 -3.84
C ARG A 255 11.20 3.32 -4.50
N ARG A 256 10.81 4.29 -3.69
CA ARG A 256 10.48 5.64 -4.16
C ARG A 256 11.78 6.41 -4.45
N ARG A 257 11.91 7.02 -5.63
CA ARG A 257 13.07 7.86 -5.92
C ARG A 257 13.07 9.08 -5.01
N GLY A 258 14.22 9.37 -4.42
CA GLY A 258 14.39 10.49 -3.48
C GLY A 258 13.82 10.26 -2.08
N ASP A 259 13.29 9.07 -1.77
CA ASP A 259 12.86 8.75 -0.41
C ASP A 259 14.06 8.56 0.52
N ARG A 260 14.30 9.56 1.36
CA ARG A 260 15.40 9.58 2.33
C ARG A 260 15.30 8.47 3.38
N SER A 261 14.11 7.94 3.64
CA SER A 261 13.93 6.86 4.60
C SER A 261 14.55 5.55 4.14
N PHE A 262 14.75 5.38 2.82
CA PHE A 262 15.39 4.19 2.26
C PHE A 262 16.81 3.97 2.79
N GLU A 263 17.52 5.05 3.14
CA GLU A 263 18.85 4.99 3.74
C GLU A 263 18.88 4.45 5.18
N TYR A 264 17.72 4.39 5.85
CA TYR A 264 17.58 3.95 7.24
C TYR A 264 16.95 2.55 7.33
N ARG A 265 16.83 1.84 6.21
CA ARG A 265 16.10 0.56 6.14
C ARG A 265 16.73 -0.51 7.03
N GLU A 266 18.05 -0.54 7.13
CA GLU A 266 18.78 -1.55 7.90
C GLU A 266 18.65 -1.25 9.40
N GLU A 267 18.66 0.03 9.77
CA GLU A 267 18.42 0.49 11.12
C GLU A 267 16.99 0.19 11.57
N VAL A 268 15.98 0.45 10.73
CA VAL A 268 14.60 0.09 11.05
C VAL A 268 14.45 -1.43 11.22
N GLU A 269 15.05 -2.24 10.34
CA GLU A 269 15.05 -3.70 10.49
C GLU A 269 15.67 -4.14 11.83
N GLN A 270 16.80 -3.55 12.23
CA GLN A 270 17.44 -3.84 13.52
C GLN A 270 16.55 -3.43 14.70
N LEU A 271 15.98 -2.23 14.66
CA LEU A 271 15.11 -1.70 15.71
C LEU A 271 13.85 -2.56 15.90
N LEU A 272 13.22 -2.99 14.80
CA LEU A 272 12.08 -3.91 14.87
C LEU A 272 12.48 -5.29 15.44
N ASN A 273 13.72 -5.72 15.19
CA ASN A 273 14.28 -6.95 15.76
C ASN A 273 14.65 -6.84 17.25
N LEU A 274 14.77 -5.63 17.80
CA LEU A 274 14.85 -5.40 19.25
C LEU A 274 13.51 -5.55 19.97
N GLY A 275 12.45 -5.91 19.24
CA GLY A 275 11.11 -6.11 19.79
C GLY A 275 10.24 -4.86 19.78
N LEU A 276 10.68 -3.77 19.14
CA LEU A 276 9.84 -2.58 18.95
C LEU A 276 8.70 -2.89 17.97
N THR A 277 7.52 -2.33 18.23
CA THR A 277 6.33 -2.47 17.39
C THR A 277 6.43 -1.59 16.16
N ASN A 278 6.61 -0.29 16.37
CA ASN A 278 6.83 0.69 15.31
C ASN A 278 7.90 1.70 15.74
N VAL A 279 8.56 2.31 14.76
CA VAL A 279 9.61 3.32 14.97
C VAL A 279 9.49 4.50 14.01
N GLN A 280 9.90 5.68 14.48
CA GLN A 280 10.16 6.85 13.67
C GLN A 280 11.50 7.46 14.09
N ILE A 281 12.27 7.97 13.14
CA ILE A 281 13.63 8.47 13.35
C ILE A 281 13.63 9.96 13.02
N ASP A 282 14.04 10.79 13.99
CA ASP A 282 14.43 12.18 13.76
C ASP A 282 15.95 12.24 13.67
N PRO A 283 16.53 12.30 12.45
CA PRO A 283 17.96 12.35 12.27
C PRO A 283 18.57 13.68 12.72
N GLN A 284 17.79 14.76 12.74
CA GLN A 284 18.26 16.09 13.14
C GLN A 284 18.51 16.11 14.65
N GLN A 285 17.51 15.72 15.43
CA GLN A 285 17.57 15.69 16.89
C GLN A 285 18.26 14.44 17.46
N ALA A 286 18.57 13.45 16.62
CA ALA A 286 19.13 12.17 17.06
C ALA A 286 18.19 11.43 18.02
N GLN A 287 16.92 11.34 17.62
CA GLN A 287 15.86 10.71 18.40
C GLN A 287 15.22 9.56 17.63
N ILE A 288 14.92 8.48 18.35
CA ILE A 288 14.12 7.36 17.87
C ILE A 288 12.86 7.33 18.72
N PHE A 289 11.74 7.67 18.08
CA PHE A 289 10.42 7.52 18.67
C PHE A 289 9.94 6.10 18.41
N TYR A 290 9.38 5.45 19.42
CA TYR A 290 8.91 4.08 19.26
C TYR A 290 7.63 3.78 20.04
N SER A 291 6.99 2.68 19.64
CA SER A 291 5.91 2.01 20.37
C SER A 291 6.24 0.54 20.61
N GLY A 292 5.48 -0.09 21.51
CA GLY A 292 5.73 -1.45 21.98
C GLY A 292 6.52 -1.48 23.29
N ASP A 293 6.60 -2.67 23.86
CA ASP A 293 7.37 -2.96 25.07
C ASP A 293 8.61 -3.75 24.69
N SER A 294 9.79 -3.13 24.85
CA SER A 294 11.07 -3.83 24.73
C SER A 294 11.85 -3.67 26.02
N GLU A 295 12.25 -4.81 26.60
CA GLU A 295 13.10 -4.86 27.79
C GLU A 295 14.57 -4.53 27.46
N LYS A 296 14.93 -4.40 26.17
CA LYS A 296 16.32 -4.33 25.69
C LYS A 296 16.58 -3.15 24.76
N ILE A 297 16.27 -1.95 25.23
CA ILE A 297 16.67 -0.73 24.52
C ILE A 297 18.03 -0.28 25.08
N GLY A 298 19.10 -0.78 24.43
CA GLY A 298 20.46 -0.37 24.71
C GLY A 298 20.85 0.94 24.00
N PRO A 299 22.09 1.42 24.17
CA PRO A 299 22.61 2.52 23.36
C PRO A 299 22.55 2.13 21.88
N TYR A 300 22.04 3.02 21.04
CA TYR A 300 21.91 2.78 19.61
C TYR A 300 22.55 3.93 18.83
N SER A 301 23.31 3.57 17.80
CA SER A 301 24.02 4.53 16.97
C SER A 301 23.72 4.27 15.51
N ILE A 302 23.34 5.33 14.80
CA ILE A 302 23.12 5.30 13.36
C ILE A 302 24.25 6.10 12.72
N LYS A 303 25.01 5.45 11.82
CA LYS A 303 26.13 6.10 11.11
C LYS A 303 27.10 6.83 12.06
N GLY A 304 27.39 6.22 13.21
CA GLY A 304 28.31 6.76 14.23
C GLY A 304 27.73 7.86 15.15
N LYS A 305 26.50 8.33 14.91
CA LYS A 305 25.81 9.28 15.78
C LYS A 305 24.95 8.51 16.79
N ALA A 306 25.06 8.84 18.08
CA ALA A 306 24.23 8.25 19.13
C ALA A 306 22.80 8.80 19.07
N TYR A 307 21.80 7.92 19.22
CA TYR A 307 20.38 8.27 19.26
C TYR A 307 19.79 7.96 20.63
N SER A 308 18.92 8.85 21.10
CA SER A 308 18.10 8.64 22.29
C SER A 308 16.75 8.02 21.91
N PHE A 309 16.18 7.22 22.82
CA PHE A 309 14.91 6.53 22.61
C PHE A 309 13.79 7.20 23.40
N LEU A 310 12.67 7.44 22.74
CA LEU A 310 11.49 8.08 23.32
C LEU A 310 10.24 7.23 23.03
N LYS A 311 9.67 6.63 24.07
CA LYS A 311 8.42 5.89 23.96
C LYS A 311 7.25 6.86 23.88
N GLN A 312 6.50 6.86 22.79
CA GLN A 312 5.35 7.75 22.63
C GLN A 312 4.37 7.26 21.56
N LYS A 313 3.21 7.92 21.49
CA LYS A 313 2.31 7.79 20.33
C LYS A 313 3.00 8.35 19.10
N LEU A 314 3.06 7.55 18.04
CA LEU A 314 3.77 7.92 16.81
C LEU A 314 2.89 8.75 15.87
N ASN A 315 3.53 9.61 15.08
CA ASN A 315 2.88 10.58 14.21
C ASN A 315 2.49 9.94 12.87
N ARG A 316 1.19 9.67 12.68
CA ARG A 316 0.64 9.15 11.43
C ARG A 316 0.18 10.29 10.51
N ILE A 317 0.32 10.11 9.20
CA ILE A 317 -0.10 11.09 8.18
C ILE A 317 -1.62 11.06 8.05
N HIS A 318 -2.29 12.11 8.51
CA HIS A 318 -3.73 12.30 8.31
C HIS A 318 -4.01 12.74 6.86
N PRO A 319 -5.06 12.22 6.20
CA PRO A 319 -6.00 11.19 6.65
C PRO A 319 -5.60 9.77 6.26
N SER A 320 -4.42 9.57 5.65
CA SER A 320 -3.99 8.28 5.08
C SER A 320 -3.75 7.18 6.11
N ASN A 321 -3.48 7.54 7.36
CA ASN A 321 -3.06 6.68 8.48
C ASN A 321 -1.68 6.00 8.31
N LYS A 322 -0.89 6.39 7.29
CA LYS A 322 0.48 5.89 7.10
C LYS A 322 1.41 6.37 8.20
N LEU A 323 2.38 5.54 8.56
CA LEU A 323 3.42 5.88 9.51
C LEU A 323 4.76 6.13 8.79
N PRO A 324 5.19 7.40 8.61
CA PRO A 324 6.46 7.69 7.99
C PRO A 324 7.61 7.28 8.91
N VAL A 325 8.67 6.71 8.32
CA VAL A 325 9.88 6.30 9.05
C VAL A 325 10.67 7.51 9.55
N LEU A 326 10.67 8.62 8.80
CA LEU A 326 11.36 9.85 9.18
C LEU A 326 10.35 10.92 9.62
N VAL A 327 10.71 11.68 10.65
CA VAL A 327 9.94 12.82 11.17
C VAL A 327 10.78 14.08 11.30
#